data_AF-A0A938UJ16-F1
#
_entry.id   AF-A0A938UJ16-F1
#
_cell.length_a   1.000
_cell.length_b   1.000
_cell.length_c   1.000
_cell.angle_alpha   90.00
_cell.angle_beta   90.00
_cell.angle_gamma   90.00
#
_symmetry.space_group_name_H-M   'P 1'
#
loop_
_entity.id
_entity.type
_entity.pdbx_description
1 polymer ?
#
loop_
_entity_poly.entity_id
_entity_poly.type
_entity_poly.pdbx_seq_one_letter_code
_entity_poly.pdbx_strand_id
1 'polypeptide(L)'
;MSLLHAPLLLKGGTLHDAVLGRPVCPWTDEDMKRLKNAPLPADGQTRFIPTLCPHCGWDMEGEKDSLVLICRNCNRAWTCPDDEFRQIPFTVMTPLPGKGKPAVYIPFWRMRPRIDGMTLASHADLIRTANLPKAIAPAFENEPLYFWSPAFKINPSLYGRWAKQMTVLRPLGDANDRLPEAPLYPVTLPLTEAVEGIIVTLARVSTDKRGIFPKLAGLRIALEESRLEYHPFILEHNELIHAALRISMDRTSLTYGIRM
;
A
#
# COMPACT_ATOMS: atom_id res chain seq x y z
N MET A 1 1.55 2.25 17.62
CA MET A 1 0.61 1.96 18.73
C MET A 1 -0.77 1.84 18.11
N SER A 2 -1.46 0.69 18.23
CA SER A 2 -2.80 0.54 17.63
C SER A 2 -3.83 1.02 18.64
N LEU A 3 -4.51 2.14 18.33
CA LEU A 3 -5.62 2.66 19.13
C LEU A 3 -6.91 2.00 18.62
N LEU A 4 -7.57 1.22 19.47
CA LEU A 4 -8.91 0.73 19.20
C LEU A 4 -9.90 1.83 19.58
N HIS A 5 -10.51 2.48 18.58
CA HIS A 5 -11.58 3.43 18.82
C HIS A 5 -12.87 2.67 19.12
N ALA A 6 -13.33 2.73 20.38
CA ALA A 6 -14.62 2.21 20.77
C ALA A 6 -15.72 3.25 20.45
N PRO A 7 -16.68 2.94 19.57
CA PRO A 7 -17.77 3.87 19.28
C PRO A 7 -18.75 3.86 20.46
N LEU A 8 -18.92 5.01 21.11
CA LEU A 8 -19.81 5.16 22.25
C LEU A 8 -20.93 6.16 21.96
N LEU A 9 -22.11 5.89 22.50
CA LEU A 9 -23.30 6.74 22.39
C LEU A 9 -23.75 7.19 23.78
N LEU A 10 -23.95 8.49 23.97
CA LEU A 10 -24.53 9.03 25.20
C LEU A 10 -26.05 9.08 25.09
N LYS A 11 -26.77 8.36 25.97
CA LYS A 11 -28.24 8.38 26.03
C LYS A 11 -28.71 8.44 27.48
N GLY A 12 -29.49 9.46 27.82
CA GLY A 12 -30.13 9.57 29.14
C GLY A 12 -29.14 9.53 30.32
N GLY A 13 -27.95 10.15 30.19
CA GLY A 13 -26.94 10.15 31.25
C GLY A 13 -26.19 8.82 31.43
N THR A 14 -26.24 7.93 30.44
CA THR A 14 -25.48 6.68 30.40
C THR A 14 -24.75 6.56 29.08
N LEU A 15 -23.48 6.15 29.11
CA LEU A 15 -22.75 5.76 27.91
C LEU A 15 -23.13 4.34 27.53
N HIS A 16 -23.40 4.15 26.24
CA HIS A 16 -23.66 2.85 25.64
C HIS A 16 -22.60 2.53 24.59
N ASP A 17 -22.29 1.25 24.45
CA ASP A 17 -21.61 0.75 23.26
C ASP A 17 -22.52 1.01 22.05
N ALA A 18 -22.06 1.76 21.06
CA ALA A 18 -22.89 2.17 19.93
C ALA A 18 -23.18 1.03 18.94
N VAL A 19 -22.44 -0.08 19.01
CA VAL A 19 -22.63 -1.26 18.17
C VAL A 19 -23.57 -2.26 18.85
N LEU A 20 -23.35 -2.52 20.14
CA LEU A 20 -24.08 -3.52 20.92
C LEU A 20 -25.28 -2.95 21.67
N GLY A 21 -25.38 -1.63 21.81
CA GLY A 21 -26.42 -0.92 22.57
C GLY A 21 -26.35 -1.12 24.09
N ARG A 22 -25.34 -1.83 24.58
CA ARG A 22 -25.22 -2.19 26.00
C ARG A 22 -24.72 -0.99 26.82
N PRO A 23 -25.26 -0.76 28.03
CA PRO A 23 -24.74 0.27 28.90
C PRO A 23 -23.31 -0.08 29.32
N VAL A 24 -22.42 0.90 29.24
CA VAL A 24 -21.01 0.79 29.62
C VAL A 24 -20.80 1.38 31.00
N CYS A 25 -21.20 2.64 31.20
CA CYS A 25 -21.12 3.31 32.48
C CYS A 25 -22.10 4.50 32.57
N PRO A 26 -22.48 4.93 33.78
CA PRO A 26 -23.14 6.22 34.00
C PRO A 26 -22.24 7.36 33.51
N TRP A 27 -22.84 8.42 33.00
CA TRP A 27 -22.14 9.59 32.47
C TRP A 27 -22.71 10.86 33.09
N THR A 28 -21.87 11.57 33.84
CA THR A 28 -22.27 12.75 34.61
C THR A 28 -21.99 14.05 33.85
N ASP A 29 -22.58 15.15 34.32
CA ASP A 29 -22.25 16.49 33.82
C ASP A 29 -20.78 16.86 34.09
N GLU A 30 -20.16 16.30 35.13
CA GLU A 30 -18.74 16.49 35.41
C GLU A 30 -17.88 15.76 34.37
N ASP A 31 -18.25 14.55 33.97
CA ASP A 31 -17.58 13.81 32.89
C ASP A 31 -17.70 14.53 31.55
N MET A 32 -18.87 15.10 31.27
CA MET A 32 -19.09 15.93 30.07
C MET A 32 -18.20 17.18 30.08
N LYS A 33 -18.05 17.86 31.23
CA LYS A 33 -17.13 19.00 31.36
C LYS A 33 -15.68 18.58 31.16
N ARG A 34 -15.26 17.45 31.73
CA ARG A 34 -13.91 16.89 31.54
C ARG A 34 -13.64 16.57 30.06
N LEU A 35 -14.60 15.99 29.35
CA LEU A 35 -14.45 15.69 27.92
C LEU A 35 -14.32 16.97 27.08
N LYS A 36 -15.16 17.99 27.32
CA LYS A 36 -15.11 19.26 26.59
C LYS A 36 -13.83 20.05 26.85
N ASN A 37 -13.29 19.92 28.06
CA ASN A 37 -12.05 20.58 28.48
C ASN A 37 -10.80 19.72 28.23
N ALA A 38 -10.97 18.48 27.75
CA ALA A 38 -9.84 17.63 27.41
C ALA A 38 -9.06 18.31 26.29
N PRO A 39 -7.72 18.41 26.41
CA PRO A 39 -6.91 18.92 25.32
C PRO A 39 -7.17 18.06 24.07
N LEU A 40 -7.47 18.73 22.95
CA LEU A 40 -7.51 18.05 21.66
C LEU A 40 -6.17 17.33 21.48
N PRO A 41 -6.17 16.03 21.13
CA PRO A 41 -4.94 15.34 20.79
C PRO A 41 -4.18 16.15 19.73
N ALA A 42 -2.87 16.29 19.89
CA ALA A 42 -2.01 16.94 18.90
C ALA A 42 -2.16 16.32 17.49
N ASP A 43 -2.60 15.06 17.44
CA ASP A 43 -2.84 14.22 16.27
C ASP A 43 -4.05 14.66 15.42
N GLY A 44 -4.77 15.72 15.81
CA GLY A 44 -5.98 16.21 15.11
C GLY A 44 -5.89 17.62 14.50
N GLN A 45 -4.72 18.26 14.52
CA GLN A 45 -4.57 19.60 13.94
C GLN A 45 -4.36 19.53 12.42
N THR A 46 -5.17 20.26 11.65
CA THR A 46 -4.95 20.46 10.22
C THR A 46 -3.62 21.20 10.01
N ARG A 47 -2.73 20.62 9.22
CA ARG A 47 -1.45 21.22 8.85
C ARG A 47 -1.44 21.57 7.38
N PHE A 48 -0.75 22.66 7.05
CA PHE A 48 -0.53 23.09 5.68
C PHE A 48 0.91 22.80 5.31
N ILE A 49 1.10 21.96 4.29
CA ILE A 49 2.41 21.60 3.76
C ILE A 49 2.56 22.33 2.42
N PRO A 50 3.67 23.07 2.20
CA PRO A 50 3.89 23.73 0.91
C PRO A 50 4.15 22.66 -0.16
N THR A 51 3.34 22.63 -1.21
CA THR A 51 3.51 21.70 -2.34
C THR A 51 4.61 22.19 -3.30
N LEU A 52 5.74 22.67 -2.78
CA LEU A 52 6.91 23.11 -3.53
C LEU A 52 8.06 22.11 -3.38
N CYS A 53 8.66 21.73 -4.50
CA CYS A 53 9.74 20.75 -4.51
C CYS A 53 10.97 21.31 -3.78
N PRO A 54 11.47 20.66 -2.72
CA PRO A 54 12.62 21.15 -1.96
C PRO A 54 13.93 21.11 -2.77
N HIS A 55 13.96 20.36 -3.88
CA HIS A 55 15.13 20.28 -4.74
C HIS A 55 15.19 21.38 -5.81
N CYS A 56 14.06 21.73 -6.45
CA CYS A 56 14.06 22.65 -7.60
C CYS A 56 13.08 23.82 -7.50
N GLY A 57 12.31 23.93 -6.41
CA GLY A 57 11.36 25.02 -6.16
C GLY A 57 10.09 25.00 -7.00
N TRP A 58 9.88 23.99 -7.86
CA TRP A 58 8.68 23.87 -8.69
C TRP A 58 7.53 23.24 -7.90
N ASP A 59 6.30 23.60 -8.24
CA ASP A 59 5.09 22.93 -7.76
C ASP A 59 5.17 21.40 -7.92
N MET A 60 4.70 20.71 -6.88
CA MET A 60 4.53 19.26 -6.84
C MET A 60 3.06 18.90 -6.98
N GLU A 61 2.79 17.80 -7.67
CA GLU A 61 1.46 17.24 -7.90
C GLU A 61 1.08 16.27 -6.77
N GLY A 62 -0.16 16.35 -6.30
CA GLY A 62 -0.76 15.39 -5.39
C GLY A 62 -2.28 15.53 -5.41
N GLU A 63 -3.00 14.41 -5.40
CA GLU A 63 -4.46 14.40 -5.26
C GLU A 63 -4.89 14.31 -3.79
N LYS A 64 -6.20 14.30 -3.55
CA LYS A 64 -6.77 14.03 -2.21
C LYS A 64 -6.18 12.73 -1.64
N ASP A 65 -5.86 12.77 -0.35
CA ASP A 65 -5.29 11.65 0.41
C ASP A 65 -3.91 11.15 -0.09
N SER A 66 -3.23 11.89 -0.98
CA SER A 66 -1.91 11.51 -1.47
C SER A 66 -0.86 11.65 -0.37
N LEU A 67 -0.12 10.56 -0.15
CA LEU A 67 0.99 10.44 0.79
C LEU A 67 2.36 10.72 0.14
N VAL A 68 2.36 10.84 -1.19
CA VAL A 68 3.52 11.15 -2.02
C VAL A 68 3.17 12.29 -2.95
N LEU A 69 4.05 13.29 -3.01
CA LEU A 69 3.99 14.42 -3.92
C LEU A 69 5.03 14.23 -5.03
N ILE A 70 4.63 14.52 -6.27
CA ILE A 70 5.43 14.25 -7.47
C ILE A 70 5.86 15.56 -8.11
N CYS A 71 7.16 15.78 -8.29
CA CYS A 71 7.68 16.91 -9.04
C CYS A 71 7.94 16.51 -10.49
N ARG A 72 7.09 16.96 -11.43
CA ARG A 72 7.25 16.73 -12.88
C ARG A 72 8.51 17.35 -13.47
N ASN A 73 8.95 18.49 -12.92
CA ASN A 73 10.10 19.21 -13.45
C ASN A 73 11.41 18.45 -13.25
N CYS A 74 11.70 18.03 -12.03
CA CYS A 74 12.96 17.32 -11.72
C CYS A 74 12.81 15.80 -11.62
N ASN A 75 11.62 15.25 -11.90
CA ASN A 75 11.29 13.83 -11.80
C ASN A 75 11.68 13.24 -10.44
N ARG A 76 11.15 13.81 -9.35
CA ARG A 76 11.37 13.33 -7.97
C ARG A 76 10.05 13.12 -7.25
N ALA A 77 10.04 12.15 -6.35
CA ALA A 77 8.91 11.84 -5.48
C ALA A 77 9.28 12.12 -4.03
N TRP A 78 8.35 12.73 -3.30
CA TRP A 78 8.56 13.20 -1.93
C TRP A 78 7.43 12.72 -1.03
N THR A 79 7.77 12.20 0.14
CA THR A 79 6.83 12.05 1.25
C THR A 79 7.07 13.15 2.28
N CYS A 80 6.08 13.46 3.10
CA CYS A 80 6.20 14.48 4.15
C CYS A 80 5.72 13.95 5.50
N PRO A 81 6.40 12.94 6.08
CA PRO A 81 6.16 12.57 7.47
C PRO A 81 6.66 13.69 8.38
N ASP A 82 5.89 14.00 9.42
CA ASP A 82 6.29 14.94 10.49
C ASP A 82 6.78 16.31 9.97
N ASP A 83 6.15 16.83 8.91
CA ASP A 83 6.44 18.13 8.29
C ASP A 83 7.83 18.25 7.62
N GLU A 84 8.51 17.12 7.40
CA GLU A 84 9.80 17.08 6.72
C GLU A 84 9.70 16.35 5.37
N PHE A 85 10.07 17.04 4.29
CA PHE A 85 10.14 16.39 2.99
C PHE A 85 11.29 15.40 2.90
N ARG A 86 10.96 14.14 2.66
CA ARG A 86 11.92 13.06 2.41
C ARG A 86 11.73 12.53 1.01
N GLN A 87 12.82 12.52 0.23
CA GLN A 87 12.79 11.94 -1.10
C GLN A 87 12.61 10.43 -0.98
N ILE A 88 11.74 9.87 -1.83
CA ILE A 88 11.60 8.42 -1.98
C ILE A 88 12.09 7.98 -3.36
N PRO A 89 12.71 6.79 -3.46
CA PRO A 89 13.03 6.20 -4.75
C PRO A 89 11.72 5.78 -5.44
N PHE A 90 11.62 6.11 -6.73
CA PHE A 90 10.54 5.61 -7.58
C PHE A 90 11.10 5.16 -8.93
N THR A 91 10.32 4.38 -9.65
CA THR A 91 10.56 4.04 -11.05
C THR A 91 9.24 3.91 -11.80
N VAL A 92 9.29 4.05 -13.11
CA VAL A 92 8.12 3.95 -14.00
C VAL A 92 8.38 2.79 -14.96
N MET A 93 7.51 1.80 -14.93
CA MET A 93 7.64 0.62 -15.77
C MET A 93 7.25 0.93 -17.21
N THR A 94 8.07 0.49 -18.14
CA THR A 94 7.83 0.72 -19.57
C THR A 94 6.80 -0.29 -20.08
N PRO A 95 5.73 0.15 -20.78
CA PRO A 95 4.79 -0.77 -21.41
C PRO A 95 5.48 -1.55 -22.54
N LEU A 96 5.10 -2.82 -22.73
CA LEU A 96 5.61 -3.61 -23.84
C LEU A 96 5.22 -2.98 -25.19
N PRO A 97 6.12 -2.99 -26.20
CA PRO A 97 5.83 -2.45 -27.52
C PRO A 97 4.55 -3.04 -28.13
N GLY A 98 3.76 -2.20 -28.82
CA GLY A 98 2.56 -2.63 -29.52
C GLY A 98 1.35 -2.97 -28.65
N LYS A 99 1.39 -2.71 -27.32
CA LYS A 99 0.27 -3.02 -26.41
C LYS A 99 -0.76 -1.90 -26.24
N GLY A 100 -0.56 -0.73 -26.83
CA GLY A 100 -1.45 0.44 -26.70
C GLY A 100 -0.90 1.50 -25.75
N LYS A 101 -1.41 2.74 -25.85
CA LYS A 101 -0.96 3.86 -25.00
C LYS A 101 -1.51 3.65 -23.56
N PRO A 102 -0.66 3.70 -22.52
CA PRO A 102 -1.14 3.66 -21.14
C PRO A 102 -2.16 4.77 -20.87
N ALA A 103 -3.31 4.40 -20.31
CA ALA A 103 -4.34 5.34 -19.91
C ALA A 103 -4.05 5.96 -18.53
N VAL A 104 -3.42 5.19 -17.64
CA VAL A 104 -3.01 5.61 -16.30
C VAL A 104 -1.85 4.75 -15.83
N TYR A 105 -1.01 5.32 -14.97
CA TYR A 105 0.03 4.61 -14.25
C TYR A 105 -0.36 4.44 -12.79
N ILE A 106 -0.38 3.20 -12.30
CA ILE A 106 -0.88 2.85 -10.98
C ILE A 106 0.30 2.45 -10.07
N PRO A 107 0.39 3.01 -8.85
CA PRO A 107 1.55 2.82 -8.00
C PRO A 107 1.50 1.52 -7.17
N PHE A 108 2.64 0.85 -7.06
CA PHE A 108 2.87 -0.31 -6.22
C PHE A 108 4.15 -0.12 -5.41
N TRP A 109 4.14 -0.51 -4.14
CA TRP A 109 5.36 -0.65 -3.34
C TRP A 109 6.05 -1.95 -3.72
N ARG A 110 7.26 -1.88 -4.27
CA ARG A 110 8.16 -3.04 -4.37
C ARG A 110 9.07 -3.05 -3.16
N MET A 111 9.09 -4.17 -2.44
CA MET A 111 9.74 -4.32 -1.15
C MET A 111 10.64 -5.54 -1.15
N ARG A 112 11.88 -5.39 -0.65
CA ARG A 112 12.80 -6.49 -0.34
C ARG A 112 12.85 -6.66 1.18
N PRO A 113 12.08 -7.59 1.75
CA PRO A 113 12.16 -7.87 3.17
C PRO A 113 13.29 -8.86 3.47
N ARG A 114 13.91 -8.70 4.64
CA ARG A 114 14.51 -9.80 5.37
C ARG A 114 13.45 -10.42 6.27
N ILE A 115 13.27 -11.73 6.15
CA ILE A 115 12.28 -12.49 6.91
C ILE A 115 13.03 -13.44 7.83
N ASP A 116 13.00 -13.16 9.12
CA ASP A 116 13.58 -14.04 10.14
C ASP A 116 12.52 -15.03 10.64
N GLY A 117 12.93 -16.27 10.93
CA GLY A 117 12.03 -17.36 11.34
C GLY A 117 11.63 -18.31 10.21
N MET A 118 12.08 -18.06 8.97
CA MET A 118 11.91 -18.96 7.83
C MET A 118 12.98 -18.70 6.76
N THR A 119 13.45 -19.76 6.09
CA THR A 119 14.32 -19.61 4.91
C THR A 119 13.49 -19.13 3.73
N LEU A 120 13.49 -17.81 3.50
CA LEU A 120 12.69 -17.16 2.46
C LEU A 120 13.42 -15.91 1.94
N ALA A 121 14.56 -16.11 1.27
CA ALA A 121 15.42 -15.03 0.79
C ALA A 121 15.42 -14.88 -0.73
N SER A 122 15.18 -15.98 -1.46
CA SER A 122 15.20 -16.03 -2.92
C SER A 122 13.82 -16.27 -3.53
N HIS A 123 13.70 -16.05 -4.84
CA HIS A 123 12.49 -16.45 -5.56
C HIS A 123 12.29 -17.98 -5.53
N ALA A 124 13.37 -18.76 -5.58
CA ALA A 124 13.29 -20.21 -5.47
C ALA A 124 12.70 -20.64 -4.11
N ASP A 125 13.08 -19.96 -3.02
CA ASP A 125 12.53 -20.22 -1.69
C ASP A 125 11.03 -19.94 -1.63
N LEU A 126 10.55 -18.88 -2.30
CA LEU A 126 9.12 -18.61 -2.40
C LEU A 126 8.41 -19.75 -3.13
N ILE A 127 8.94 -20.21 -4.26
CA ILE A 127 8.35 -21.31 -5.04
C ILE A 127 8.21 -22.57 -4.18
N ARG A 128 9.26 -22.95 -3.44
CA ARG A 128 9.26 -24.10 -2.52
C ARG A 128 8.28 -23.93 -1.37
N THR A 129 8.41 -22.82 -0.64
CA THR A 129 7.66 -22.55 0.59
C THR A 129 6.18 -22.41 0.33
N ALA A 130 5.81 -21.75 -0.77
CA ALA A 130 4.42 -21.58 -1.18
C ALA A 130 3.89 -22.74 -2.03
N ASN A 131 4.73 -23.73 -2.36
CA ASN A 131 4.41 -24.84 -3.25
C ASN A 131 3.70 -24.34 -4.53
N LEU A 132 4.38 -23.45 -5.25
CA LEU A 132 3.88 -22.87 -6.48
C LEU A 132 4.07 -23.85 -7.65
N PRO A 133 3.12 -23.92 -8.61
CA PRO A 133 3.23 -24.78 -9.78
C PRO A 133 4.21 -24.18 -10.82
N LYS A 134 5.47 -24.01 -10.43
CA LYS A 134 6.54 -23.42 -11.26
C LYS A 134 7.83 -24.20 -11.05
N ALA A 135 8.49 -24.58 -12.14
CA ALA A 135 9.80 -25.22 -12.07
C ALA A 135 10.85 -24.21 -11.56
N ILE A 136 11.73 -24.67 -10.67
CA ILE A 136 12.83 -23.86 -10.13
C ILE A 136 13.99 -23.92 -11.12
N ALA A 137 14.24 -22.81 -11.80
CA ALA A 137 15.44 -22.64 -12.62
C ALA A 137 16.64 -22.24 -11.74
N PRO A 138 17.89 -22.60 -12.09
CA PRO A 138 19.08 -22.23 -11.31
C PRO A 138 19.22 -20.72 -11.05
N ALA A 139 18.75 -19.89 -12.00
CA ALA A 139 18.76 -18.44 -11.84
C ALA A 139 17.92 -17.94 -10.65
N PHE A 140 16.88 -18.67 -10.24
CA PHE A 140 15.98 -18.25 -9.17
C PHE A 140 16.56 -18.45 -7.76
N GLU A 141 17.62 -19.24 -7.61
CA GLU A 141 18.27 -19.50 -6.31
C GLU A 141 18.93 -18.24 -5.76
N ASN A 142 19.51 -17.43 -6.65
CA ASN A 142 20.22 -16.21 -6.28
C ASN A 142 19.40 -14.94 -6.55
N GLU A 143 18.22 -15.07 -7.18
CA GLU A 143 17.36 -13.93 -7.47
C GLU A 143 16.65 -13.50 -6.17
N PRO A 144 16.85 -12.25 -5.70
CA PRO A 144 16.27 -11.80 -4.44
C PRO A 144 14.73 -11.86 -4.47
N LEU A 145 14.14 -12.21 -3.33
CA LEU A 145 12.71 -12.18 -3.16
C LEU A 145 12.20 -10.74 -2.97
N TYR A 146 11.27 -10.35 -3.83
CA TYR A 146 10.54 -9.09 -3.71
C TYR A 146 9.06 -9.36 -3.49
N PHE A 147 8.42 -8.50 -2.69
CA PHE A 147 6.98 -8.43 -2.52
C PHE A 147 6.46 -7.14 -3.14
N TRP A 148 5.27 -7.22 -3.71
CA TRP A 148 4.56 -6.06 -4.23
C TRP A 148 3.25 -5.87 -3.46
N SER A 149 2.96 -4.62 -3.15
CA SER A 149 1.68 -4.19 -2.57
C SER A 149 1.14 -3.04 -3.41
N PRO A 150 -0.18 -2.97 -3.70
CA PRO A 150 -0.80 -1.71 -4.09
C PRO A 150 -0.36 -0.58 -3.15
N ALA A 151 0.09 0.54 -3.70
CA ALA A 151 0.46 1.73 -2.93
C ALA A 151 -0.73 2.68 -2.72
N PHE A 152 -1.93 2.14 -2.85
CA PHE A 152 -3.19 2.88 -2.80
C PHE A 152 -4.28 2.04 -2.13
N LYS A 153 -5.27 2.72 -1.57
CA LYS A 153 -6.43 2.12 -0.93
C LYS A 153 -7.34 1.50 -1.99
N ILE A 154 -7.70 0.24 -1.77
CA ILE A 154 -8.60 -0.53 -2.63
C ILE A 154 -9.31 -1.57 -1.76
N ASN A 155 -10.38 -2.18 -2.28
CA ASN A 155 -11.09 -3.24 -1.58
C ASN A 155 -10.12 -4.34 -1.09
N PRO A 156 -10.20 -4.80 0.19
CA PRO A 156 -9.24 -5.74 0.77
C PRO A 156 -9.07 -7.06 0.00
N SER A 157 -10.14 -7.56 -0.64
CA SER A 157 -10.07 -8.78 -1.44
C SER A 157 -9.24 -8.57 -2.71
N LEU A 158 -9.38 -7.40 -3.33
CA LEU A 158 -8.66 -7.02 -4.54
C LEU A 158 -7.22 -6.62 -4.21
N TYR A 159 -6.99 -5.93 -3.09
CA TYR A 159 -5.66 -5.66 -2.54
C TYR A 159 -4.84 -6.95 -2.42
N GLY A 160 -5.37 -7.96 -1.73
CA GLY A 160 -4.68 -9.23 -1.53
C GLY A 160 -4.50 -10.04 -2.82
N ARG A 161 -5.41 -9.87 -3.80
CA ARG A 161 -5.28 -10.48 -5.13
C ARG A 161 -4.10 -9.87 -5.89
N TRP A 162 -4.04 -8.54 -5.97
CA TRP A 162 -2.95 -7.84 -6.64
C TRP A 162 -1.61 -8.07 -5.96
N ALA A 163 -1.54 -7.96 -4.64
CA ALA A 163 -0.30 -8.22 -3.90
C ALA A 163 0.25 -9.63 -4.18
N LYS A 164 -0.63 -10.64 -4.18
CA LYS A 164 -0.28 -12.01 -4.57
C LYS A 164 0.19 -12.09 -6.02
N GLN A 165 -0.59 -11.58 -6.97
CA GLN A 165 -0.31 -11.72 -8.39
C GLN A 165 0.98 -11.03 -8.79
N MET A 166 1.19 -9.79 -8.33
CA MET A 166 2.40 -9.03 -8.61
C MET A 166 3.65 -9.71 -8.02
N THR A 167 3.55 -10.24 -6.80
CA THR A 167 4.64 -10.98 -6.14
C THR A 167 4.99 -12.30 -6.84
N VAL A 168 3.98 -13.06 -7.31
CA VAL A 168 4.22 -14.35 -7.97
C VAL A 168 4.68 -14.17 -9.42
N LEU A 169 4.02 -13.29 -10.17
CA LEU A 169 4.31 -13.10 -11.59
C LEU A 169 5.56 -12.27 -11.82
N ARG A 170 5.84 -11.32 -10.90
CA ARG A 170 6.97 -10.38 -10.94
C ARG A 170 7.00 -9.61 -12.26
N PRO A 171 6.44 -8.40 -12.31
CA PRO A 171 6.51 -7.56 -13.51
C PRO A 171 7.95 -7.10 -13.77
N LEU A 172 8.78 -8.00 -14.30
CA LEU A 172 10.12 -7.72 -14.79
C LEU A 172 10.01 -7.03 -16.16
N GLY A 173 10.85 -6.04 -16.39
CA GLY A 173 10.89 -5.30 -17.64
C GLY A 173 11.70 -4.03 -17.50
N ASP A 174 11.81 -3.31 -18.61
CA ASP A 174 12.51 -2.02 -18.63
C ASP A 174 11.76 -1.01 -17.77
N ALA A 175 12.51 -0.29 -16.96
CA ALA A 175 12.00 0.78 -16.12
C ALA A 175 12.80 2.05 -16.41
N ASN A 176 12.19 3.20 -16.13
CA ASN A 176 12.81 4.49 -16.31
C ASN A 176 12.53 5.37 -15.10
N ASP A 177 13.37 6.39 -14.93
CA ASP A 177 13.25 7.35 -13.82
C ASP A 177 12.52 8.63 -14.24
N ARG A 178 11.85 8.60 -15.40
CA ARG A 178 11.17 9.76 -15.98
C ARG A 178 9.67 9.60 -15.87
N LEU A 179 9.01 10.58 -15.30
CA LEU A 179 7.56 10.55 -15.13
C LEU A 179 6.87 10.57 -16.52
N PRO A 180 5.88 9.70 -16.76
CA PRO A 180 5.21 9.58 -18.06
C PRO A 180 4.18 10.69 -18.23
N GLU A 181 3.95 11.22 -19.43
CA GLU A 181 2.90 12.25 -19.63
C GLU A 181 1.49 11.79 -19.22
N ALA A 182 1.25 10.47 -19.21
CA ALA A 182 -0.02 9.91 -18.75
C ALA A 182 -0.28 10.21 -17.26
N PRO A 183 -1.56 10.22 -16.83
CA PRO A 183 -1.93 10.40 -15.45
C PRO A 183 -1.29 9.36 -14.52
N LEU A 184 -0.91 9.80 -13.32
CA LEU A 184 -0.44 8.96 -12.23
C LEU A 184 -1.56 8.84 -11.21
N TYR A 185 -1.91 7.62 -10.84
CA TYR A 185 -2.84 7.40 -9.75
C TYR A 185 -2.15 7.70 -8.40
N PRO A 186 -2.82 8.35 -7.44
CA PRO A 186 -2.18 8.81 -6.21
C PRO A 186 -1.73 7.66 -5.31
N VAL A 187 -0.71 7.93 -4.50
CA VAL A 187 -0.24 7.02 -3.46
C VAL A 187 -1.04 7.29 -2.20
N THR A 188 -1.97 6.41 -1.85
CA THR A 188 -2.87 6.60 -0.69
C THR A 188 -2.69 5.53 0.40
N LEU A 189 -1.73 4.61 0.24
CA LEU A 189 -1.38 3.60 1.24
C LEU A 189 0.11 3.72 1.61
N PRO A 190 0.44 3.95 2.90
CA PRO A 190 1.83 4.17 3.33
C PRO A 190 2.65 2.88 3.25
N LEU A 191 3.97 3.03 3.06
CA LEU A 191 4.89 1.89 3.01
C LEU A 191 4.83 1.02 4.27
N THR A 192 4.60 1.59 5.45
CA THR A 192 4.46 0.85 6.71
C THR A 192 3.32 -0.16 6.66
N GLU A 193 2.15 0.23 6.16
CA GLU A 193 1.01 -0.67 5.97
C GLU A 193 1.28 -1.73 4.89
N ALA A 194 2.02 -1.37 3.82
CA ALA A 194 2.43 -2.33 2.80
C ALA A 194 3.38 -3.41 3.36
N VAL A 195 4.29 -3.04 4.27
CA VAL A 195 5.19 -3.97 4.97
C VAL A 195 4.40 -4.93 5.86
N GLU A 196 3.41 -4.44 6.61
CA GLU A 196 2.50 -5.29 7.40
C GLU A 196 1.73 -6.28 6.49
N GLY A 197 1.40 -5.86 5.27
CA GLY A 197 0.78 -6.68 4.24
C GLY A 197 1.62 -7.86 3.71
N ILE A 198 2.93 -7.93 4.00
CA ILE A 198 3.81 -9.01 3.54
C ILE A 198 3.37 -10.36 4.11
N ILE A 199 3.02 -10.43 5.40
CA ILE A 199 2.55 -11.69 6.04
C ILE A 199 1.25 -12.15 5.36
N VAL A 200 0.33 -11.23 5.11
CA VAL A 200 -0.94 -11.52 4.42
C VAL A 200 -0.68 -12.01 3.00
N THR A 201 0.26 -11.41 2.30
CA THR A 201 0.65 -11.81 0.94
C THR A 201 1.26 -13.21 0.95
N LEU A 202 2.20 -13.50 1.85
CA LEU A 202 2.79 -14.83 2.01
C LEU A 202 1.72 -15.90 2.29
N ALA A 203 0.79 -15.60 3.21
CA ALA A 203 -0.35 -16.46 3.52
C ALA A 203 -1.20 -16.73 2.28
N ARG A 204 -1.42 -15.73 1.41
CA ARG A 204 -2.24 -15.84 0.18
C ARG A 204 -1.53 -16.58 -0.95
N VAL A 205 -0.22 -16.39 -1.07
CA VAL A 205 0.63 -17.03 -2.10
C VAL A 205 0.75 -18.52 -1.84
N SER A 206 0.90 -18.95 -0.58
CA SER A 206 1.05 -20.37 -0.22
C SER A 206 -0.17 -21.23 -0.57
N THR A 207 0.05 -22.39 -1.18
CA THR A 207 -1.01 -23.38 -1.43
C THR A 207 -1.30 -24.24 -0.19
N ASP A 208 -0.27 -24.60 0.59
CA ASP A 208 -0.42 -25.30 1.87
C ASP A 208 -0.69 -24.34 3.03
N LYS A 209 -1.98 -24.03 3.24
CA LYS A 209 -2.43 -23.16 4.33
C LYS A 209 -2.16 -23.76 5.71
N ARG A 210 -2.25 -25.08 5.84
CA ARG A 210 -2.09 -25.77 7.14
C ARG A 210 -0.65 -25.73 7.60
N GLY A 211 0.31 -25.89 6.69
CA GLY A 211 1.73 -25.82 7.00
C GLY A 211 2.25 -24.39 7.20
N ILE A 212 1.75 -23.41 6.43
CA ILE A 212 2.28 -22.04 6.50
C ILE A 212 1.74 -21.24 7.68
N PHE A 213 0.44 -21.35 8.02
CA PHE A 213 -0.20 -20.49 9.02
C PHE A 213 0.45 -20.55 10.41
N PRO A 214 0.80 -21.73 10.96
CA PRO A 214 1.50 -21.80 12.25
C PRO A 214 2.86 -21.10 12.25
N LYS A 215 3.55 -21.07 11.09
CA LYS A 215 4.87 -20.44 10.96
C LYS A 215 4.78 -18.92 10.88
N LEU A 216 3.67 -18.36 10.40
CA LEU A 216 3.50 -16.91 10.20
C LEU A 216 3.60 -16.11 11.50
N ALA A 217 3.10 -16.64 12.61
CA ALA A 217 3.04 -15.93 13.89
C ALA A 217 4.43 -15.61 14.48
N GLY A 218 5.46 -16.39 14.12
CA GLY A 218 6.82 -16.20 14.61
C GLY A 218 7.72 -15.38 13.68
N LEU A 219 7.22 -14.95 12.52
CA LEU A 219 8.04 -14.25 11.54
C LEU A 219 8.34 -12.82 12.00
N ARG A 220 9.59 -12.40 11.82
CA ARG A 220 9.98 -10.99 11.96
C ARG A 220 10.37 -10.46 10.60
N ILE A 221 9.83 -9.30 10.26
CA ILE A 221 10.03 -8.67 8.96
C ILE A 221 10.81 -7.38 9.18
N ALA A 222 11.97 -7.28 8.55
CA ALA A 222 12.73 -6.05 8.43
C ALA A 222 12.78 -5.66 6.95
N LEU A 223 12.52 -4.41 6.62
CA LEU A 223 12.58 -3.93 5.24
C LEU A 223 14.03 -3.52 4.92
N GLU A 224 14.64 -4.15 3.92
CA GLU A 224 16.01 -3.82 3.50
C GLU A 224 16.03 -2.84 2.32
N GLU A 225 15.07 -2.95 1.42
CA GLU A 225 14.92 -2.07 0.26
C GLU A 225 13.44 -1.85 0.00
N SER A 226 13.08 -0.63 -0.41
CA SER A 226 11.77 -0.34 -0.95
C SER A 226 11.85 0.73 -2.02
N ARG A 227 10.98 0.63 -3.01
CA ARG A 227 10.74 1.70 -3.98
C ARG A 227 9.29 1.74 -4.42
N LEU A 228 8.86 2.91 -4.86
CA LEU A 228 7.59 3.09 -5.52
C LEU A 228 7.71 2.72 -7.01
N GLU A 229 6.84 1.86 -7.52
CA GLU A 229 6.80 1.51 -8.94
C GLU A 229 5.48 1.93 -9.55
N TYR A 230 5.53 2.78 -10.57
CA TYR A 230 4.37 3.14 -11.36
C TYR A 230 4.24 2.16 -12.53
N HIS A 231 3.17 1.36 -12.53
CA HIS A 231 2.91 0.35 -13.54
C HIS A 231 1.89 0.86 -14.57
N PRO A 232 2.10 0.66 -15.89
CA PRO A 232 1.20 1.13 -16.93
C PRO A 232 -0.07 0.26 -17.03
N PHE A 233 -1.23 0.90 -17.03
CA PHE A 233 -2.53 0.27 -17.27
C PHE A 233 -3.19 0.84 -18.51
N ILE A 234 -3.83 -0.03 -19.27
CA ILE A 234 -4.54 0.28 -20.51
C ILE A 234 -6.03 0.16 -20.23
N LEU A 235 -6.79 1.16 -20.66
CA LEU A 235 -8.23 1.16 -20.52
C LEU A 235 -8.85 0.43 -21.72
N GLU A 236 -9.52 -0.68 -21.46
CA GLU A 236 -10.35 -1.40 -22.43
C GLU A 236 -11.79 -1.46 -21.86
N HIS A 237 -12.72 -0.74 -22.48
CA HIS A 237 -14.10 -0.56 -21.98
C HIS A 237 -14.16 0.03 -20.55
N ASN A 238 -14.51 -0.77 -19.54
CA ASN A 238 -14.55 -0.38 -18.14
C ASN A 238 -13.45 -1.06 -17.29
N GLU A 239 -12.52 -1.77 -17.94
CA GLU A 239 -11.45 -2.51 -17.30
C GLU A 239 -10.11 -1.80 -17.49
N LEU A 240 -9.33 -1.74 -16.42
CA LEU A 240 -7.93 -1.34 -16.44
C LEU A 240 -7.08 -2.60 -16.48
N ILE A 241 -6.33 -2.77 -17.57
CA ILE A 241 -5.50 -3.96 -17.82
C ILE A 241 -4.03 -3.59 -17.65
N HIS A 242 -3.33 -4.30 -16.76
CA HIS A 242 -1.89 -4.14 -16.58
C HIS A 242 -1.16 -4.48 -17.90
N ALA A 243 -0.37 -3.55 -18.44
CA ALA A 243 0.15 -3.67 -19.82
C ALA A 243 1.04 -4.90 -20.04
N ALA A 244 1.88 -5.25 -19.06
CA ALA A 244 2.73 -6.44 -19.10
C ALA A 244 2.00 -7.73 -18.66
N LEU A 245 1.39 -7.73 -17.47
CA LEU A 245 0.83 -8.94 -16.86
C LEU A 245 -0.53 -9.37 -17.43
N ARG A 246 -1.23 -8.47 -18.15
CA ARG A 246 -2.58 -8.68 -18.71
C ARG A 246 -3.64 -9.10 -17.68
N ILE A 247 -3.41 -8.76 -16.42
CA ILE A 247 -4.40 -8.86 -15.35
C ILE A 247 -5.22 -7.58 -15.35
N SER A 248 -6.53 -7.72 -15.18
CA SER A 248 -7.46 -6.59 -15.15
C SER A 248 -7.99 -6.27 -13.76
N MET A 249 -8.47 -5.05 -13.60
CA MET A 249 -9.40 -4.65 -12.55
C MET A 249 -10.44 -3.69 -13.12
N ASP A 250 -11.65 -3.76 -12.59
CA ASP A 250 -12.69 -2.79 -12.95
C ASP A 250 -12.25 -1.37 -12.54
N ARG A 251 -12.43 -0.40 -13.44
CA ARG A 251 -12.00 0.99 -13.25
C ARG A 251 -12.60 1.62 -11.99
N THR A 252 -13.83 1.26 -11.61
CA THR A 252 -14.50 1.78 -10.42
C THR A 252 -13.83 1.33 -9.13
N SER A 253 -13.02 0.27 -9.16
CA SER A 253 -12.24 -0.19 -8.02
C SER A 253 -11.29 0.89 -7.48
N LEU A 254 -10.83 1.81 -8.35
CA LEU A 254 -10.00 2.95 -7.99
C LEU A 254 -10.78 4.07 -7.25
N THR A 255 -12.09 3.94 -7.07
CA THR A 255 -12.89 4.91 -6.31
C THR A 255 -13.23 4.41 -4.90
N TYR A 256 -12.76 3.22 -4.54
CA TYR A 256 -12.98 2.62 -3.24
C TYR A 256 -12.37 3.47 -2.11
N GLY A 257 -13.17 3.82 -1.10
CA GLY A 257 -12.74 4.66 0.03
C GLY A 257 -12.75 6.17 -0.23
N ILE A 258 -12.88 6.63 -1.48
CA ILE A 258 -12.94 8.07 -1.83
C ILE A 258 -14.33 8.67 -1.55
N ARG A 259 -15.38 7.83 -1.48
CA ARG A 259 -16.78 8.21 -1.23
C ARG A 259 -17.30 7.90 0.18
N MET A 260 -16.42 7.62 1.14
CA MET A 260 -16.80 7.46 2.55
C MET A 260 -16.78 8.80 3.29
#